data_AF-A0A7X1Y0B5-F1
#
_entry.id   AF-A0A7X1Y0B5-F1
#
_cell.length_a   1.000
_cell.length_b   1.000
_cell.length_c   1.000
_cell.angle_alpha   90.00
_cell.angle_beta   90.00
_cell.angle_gamma   90.00
#
_symmetry.space_group_name_H-M   'P 1'
#
loop_
_entity.id
_entity.type
_entity.pdbx_description
1 polymer ?
#
loop_
_entity_poly.entity_id
_entity_poly.type
_entity_poly.pdbx_seq_one_letter_code
_entity_poly.pdbx_strand_id
1 'polypeptide(L)' 'METEILSEEELADLTGYKHRGYQRQWLKARNWVFIESRGGRPLVGRMFARMKLGIISPTLATQPPPPTPTWTPDFTRVS' A
#
# COMPACT_ATOMS: atom_id res chain seq x y z
N MET A 1 16.36 4.97 -3.90
CA MET A 1 15.12 5.39 -3.22
C MET A 1 13.98 4.64 -3.89
N GLU A 2 13.21 3.84 -3.15
CA GLU A 2 11.98 3.25 -3.69
C GLU A 2 10.95 4.37 -3.91
N THR A 3 10.31 4.38 -5.07
CA THR A 3 9.20 5.31 -5.33
C THR A 3 7.91 4.74 -4.75
N GLU A 4 7.10 5.61 -4.15
CA GLU A 4 5.76 5.24 -3.64
C GLU A 4 4.78 4.83 -4.75
N ILE A 5 5.11 5.13 -6.01
CA ILE A 5 4.36 4.71 -7.19
C ILE A 5 5.13 3.60 -7.90
N LEU A 6 4.42 2.56 -8.35
CA LEU A 6 4.99 1.48 -9.15
C LEU A 6 5.59 2.02 -10.46
N SER A 7 6.78 1.53 -10.83
CA SER A 7 7.45 1.83 -12.10
C SER A 7 6.67 1.25 -13.29
N GLU A 8 7.05 1.61 -14.51
CA GLU A 8 6.44 1.01 -15.70
C GLU A 8 6.79 -0.47 -15.84
N GLU A 9 8.02 -0.87 -15.46
CA GLU A 9 8.43 -2.28 -15.47
C GLU A 9 7.65 -3.08 -14.43
N GLU A 10 7.55 -2.58 -13.19
CA GLU A 10 6.83 -3.29 -12.12
C GLU A 10 5.34 -3.44 -12.44
N LEU A 11 4.76 -2.45 -13.12
CA LEU A 11 3.37 -2.51 -13.55
C LEU A 11 3.19 -3.50 -14.72
N ALA A 12 4.19 -3.63 -15.60
CA ALA A 12 4.21 -4.67 -16.61
C ALA A 12 4.36 -6.06 -16.00
N ASP A 13 5.20 -6.23 -14.97
CA ASP A 13 5.36 -7.50 -14.25
C ASP A 13 4.10 -7.88 -13.49
N LEU A 14 3.46 -6.91 -12.83
CA LEU A 14 2.21 -7.12 -12.08
C LEU A 14 1.04 -7.49 -13.00
N THR A 15 0.90 -6.81 -14.14
CA THR A 15 -0.24 -7.00 -15.05
C THR A 15 0.00 -8.09 -16.10
N GLY A 16 1.27 -8.42 -16.39
CA GLY A 16 1.68 -9.27 -17.50
C GLY A 16 1.64 -8.61 -18.88
N TYR A 17 1.36 -7.31 -18.96
CA TYR A 17 1.18 -6.60 -20.23
C TYR A 17 2.15 -5.43 -20.40
N LYS A 18 2.75 -5.31 -21.58
CA LYS A 18 3.59 -4.16 -21.97
C LYS A 18 2.78 -2.94 -22.42
N HIS A 19 1.60 -3.16 -23.00
CA HIS A 19 0.81 -2.08 -23.58
C HIS A 19 -0.09 -1.42 -22.53
N ARG A 20 0.00 -0.10 -22.40
CA ARG A 20 -0.75 0.70 -21.39
C ARG A 20 -2.27 0.53 -21.48
N GLY A 21 -2.81 0.29 -22.67
CA GLY A 21 -4.23 -0.03 -22.86
C GLY A 21 -4.66 -1.31 -22.12
N TYR A 22 -3.89 -2.38 -22.28
CA TYR A 22 -4.16 -3.66 -21.63
C TYR A 22 -3.88 -3.63 -20.14
N GLN A 23 -2.85 -2.89 -19.70
CA GLN A 23 -2.59 -2.65 -18.28
C GLN A 23 -3.82 -2.03 -17.59
N ARG A 24 -4.40 -0.97 -18.18
CA ARG A 24 -5.61 -0.32 -17.65
C ARG A 24 -6.81 -1.25 -17.62
N GLN A 25 -7.02 -2.03 -18.68
CA GLN A 25 -8.11 -3.01 -18.72
C GLN A 25 -7.95 -4.07 -17.64
N TRP A 26 -6.74 -4.57 -17.43
CA TRP A 26 -6.41 -5.53 -16.37
C TRP A 26 -6.70 -4.94 -14.97
N LEU A 27 -6.29 -3.69 -14.74
CA LEU A 27 -6.51 -2.98 -13.47
C LEU A 27 -8.01 -2.77 -13.20
N LYS A 28 -8.77 -2.34 -14.20
CA LYS A 28 -10.23 -2.18 -14.10
C LYS A 28 -10.93 -3.51 -13.84
N ALA A 29 -10.56 -4.57 -14.56
CA ALA A 29 -11.17 -5.90 -14.43
C ALA A 29 -10.95 -6.54 -13.05
N ARG A 30 -9.92 -6.12 -12.31
CA ARG A 30 -9.60 -6.63 -10.96
C ARG A 30 -9.92 -5.63 -9.85
N ASN A 31 -10.63 -4.56 -10.18
CA ASN A 31 -11.02 -3.50 -9.25
C ASN A 31 -9.82 -2.93 -8.49
N TRP A 32 -8.74 -2.62 -9.22
CA TRP A 32 -7.60 -1.89 -8.68
C TRP A 32 -7.87 -0.39 -8.73
N VAL A 33 -7.44 0.33 -7.69
CA VAL A 33 -7.50 1.79 -7.63
C VAL A 33 -6.22 2.36 -8.25
N PHE A 34 -6.36 3.22 -9.25
CA PHE A 34 -5.24 3.85 -9.94
C PHE A 34 -5.63 5.23 -10.49
N ILE A 35 -4.61 6.07 -10.73
CA ILE A 35 -4.76 7.38 -11.38
C ILE A 35 -4.10 7.31 -12.76
N GLU A 36 -4.62 8.04 -13.75
CA GLU A 36 -3.97 8.15 -15.06
C GLU A 36 -3.11 9.42 -15.13
N SER A 37 -1.84 9.27 -15.55
CA SER A 37 -0.97 10.41 -15.85
C SER A 37 -1.35 11.05 -17.19
N ARG A 38 -0.85 12.27 -17.47
CA ARG A 38 -1.04 12.99 -18.75
C ARG A 38 -0.63 12.15 -19.97
N GLY A 39 0.33 11.23 -19.82
CA GLY A 39 0.77 10.30 -20.88
C GLY A 39 0.00 8.97 -20.95
N GLY A 40 -1.16 8.85 -20.29
CA GLY A 40 -1.98 7.64 -20.27
C GLY A 40 -1.36 6.45 -19.52
N ARG A 41 -0.29 6.70 -18.74
CA ARG A 41 0.33 5.70 -17.87
C ARG A 41 -0.50 5.54 -16.60
N PRO A 42 -0.93 4.32 -16.23
CA PRO A 42 -1.58 4.08 -14.95
C PRO A 42 -0.56 4.22 -13.81
N LEU A 43 -0.94 4.96 -12.77
CA LEU A 43 -0.18 5.19 -11.56
C LEU A 43 -0.86 4.44 -10.43
N VAL A 44 -0.16 3.45 -9.89
CA VAL A 44 -0.62 2.60 -8.78
C VAL A 44 0.34 2.80 -7.62
N GLY A 45 -0.21 3.08 -6.43
CA GLY A 45 0.59 3.18 -5.21
C GLY A 45 1.18 1.82 -4.82
N ARG A 46 2.48 1.79 -4.53
CA ARG A 46 3.21 0.59 -4.09
C ARG A 46 2.61 0.02 -2.81
N MET A 47 2.26 0.87 -1.83
CA MET A 47 1.60 0.44 -0.60
C MET A 47 0.23 -0.19 -0.86
N PHE A 48 -0.56 0.41 -1.77
CA PHE A 48 -1.85 -0.16 -2.18
C PHE A 48 -1.66 -1.52 -2.84
N ALA A 49 -0.69 -1.66 -3.74
CA ALA A 49 -0.37 -2.93 -4.37
C ALA A 49 0.04 -3.99 -3.34
N ARG A 50 0.93 -3.66 -2.39
CA ARG A 50 1.32 -4.55 -1.28
C ARG A 50 0.11 -5.01 -0.47
N MET A 51 -0.74 -4.07 -0.06
CA MET A 51 -1.97 -4.37 0.69
C MET A 51 -2.93 -5.25 -0.11
N LYS A 52 -3.15 -4.96 -1.40
CA LYS A 52 -4.03 -5.74 -2.28
C LYS A 52 -3.51 -7.17 -2.51
N LEU A 53 -2.18 -7.36 -2.49
CA LEU A 53 -1.51 -8.65 -2.63
C LEU A 53 -1.37 -9.42 -1.31
N GLY A 54 -1.84 -8.87 -0.18
CA GLY A 54 -1.70 -9.50 1.13
C GLY A 54 -0.26 -9.50 1.66
N ILE A 55 0.62 -8.67 1.09
CA ILE A 55 2.00 -8.50 1.55
C ILE A 55 1.96 -7.53 2.72
N ILE A 56 2.18 -8.06 3.93
CA ILE A 56 2.28 -7.26 5.14
C ILE A 56 3.65 -6.57 5.12
N SER A 57 3.66 -5.23 5.19
CA SER A 57 4.91 -4.49 5.32
C SER A 57 5.60 -4.92 6.63
N PRO A 58 6.87 -5.36 6.61
CA PRO A 58 7.56 -5.83 7.80
C PRO A 58 7.65 -4.74 8.89
N THR A 59 7.62 -3.47 8.50
CA THR A 59 7.57 -2.32 9.42
C THR A 59 6.35 -2.31 10.33
N LEU A 60 5.20 -2.83 9.89
CA LEU A 60 4.01 -2.99 10.73
C LEU A 60 4.08 -4.27 11.58
N ALA A 61 4.75 -5.31 11.09
CA ALA A 61 4.91 -6.57 11.82
C ALA A 61 5.88 -6.46 12.99
N THR A 62 6.89 -5.57 12.90
CA THR A 62 7.93 -5.40 13.92
C THR A 62 7.65 -4.22 14.86
N GLN A 63 6.42 -3.68 14.90
CA GLN A 63 6.11 -2.62 15.87
C GLN A 63 6.25 -3.21 17.29
N PRO A 64 7.23 -2.77 18.10
CA PRO A 64 7.35 -3.25 19.47
C PRO A 64 6.07 -2.87 20.24
N PRO A 65 5.67 -3.67 21.24
CA PRO A 65 4.52 -3.32 22.06
C PRO A 65 4.68 -1.89 22.61
N PRO A 66 3.59 -1.11 22.71
CA PRO A 66 3.67 0.22 23.27
C PRO A 66 4.33 0.14 24.65
N PRO A 67 5.21 1.09 25.02
CA PRO A 67 5.85 1.08 26.32
C PRO A 67 4.75 1.06 27.40
N THR A 68 4.84 0.12 28.33
CA THR A 68 3.94 0.07 29.49
C THR A 68 4.03 1.40 30.23
N PRO A 69 2.93 2.13 30.44
CA PRO A 69 2.97 3.41 31.13
C PRO A 69 3.46 3.21 32.57
N THR A 70 4.57 3.85 32.93
CA THR A 70 5.19 3.77 34.27
C THR A 70 4.33 4.33 35.38
N TRP A 71 3.31 5.14 35.05
CA TRP A 71 2.44 5.79 36.03
C TRP A 71 1.00 5.34 35.83
N THR A 72 0.44 4.65 36.84
CA THR A 72 -0.97 4.28 36.90
C THR A 72 -1.64 5.16 37.96
N PRO A 73 -2.54 6.10 37.61
CA PRO A 73 -3.24 6.90 38.60
C PRO A 73 -4.22 6.03 39.41
N ASP A 74 -4.10 6.10 40.73
CA ASP A 74 -4.98 5.39 41.65
C ASP A 74 -6.22 6.26 41.94
N PHE A 75 -7.39 5.80 41.49
CA PHE A 75 -8.66 6.51 41.65
C PHE A 75 -9.46 6.06 42.87
N THR A 76 -8.86 5.31 43.81
CA THR A 76 -9.55 4.75 44.99
C THR A 76 -10.07 5.82 45.97
N ARG A 77 -9.84 7.11 45.71
CA ARG A 77 -10.25 8.22 46.58
C ARG A 77 -11.14 9.27 45.93
N VAL A 78 -11.69 9.03 44.74
CA VAL A 78 -12.73 9.90 44.15
C VAL A 78 -14.10 9.32 44.49
N SER A 79 -14.74 9.87 45.51
CA SER A 79 -16.18 9.71 45.84
C SER A 79 -16.69 11.04 46.40
#